data_AF-D8ULZ0-F1
#
_entry.id   AF-D8ULZ0-F1
#
_cell.length_a   1.000
_cell.length_b   1.000
_cell.length_c   1.000
_cell.angle_alpha   90.00
_cell.angle_beta   90.00
_cell.angle_gamma   90.00
#
_symmetry.space_group_name_H-M   'P 1'
#
loop_
_entity.id
_entity.type
_entity.pdbx_description
1 polymer ?
#
loop_
_entity_poly.entity_id
_entity_poly.type
_entity_poly.pdbx_seq_one_letter_code
_entity_poly.pdbx_strand_id
1 'polypeptide(L)' 'KEEGWYVVVGDSTTRELLALKRMGLEVRGSVRLRLPTHNGAGVTLRRVAVYVMSDSYLGLDQQYDIVLD' A
#
# COMPACT_ATOMS: atom_id res chain seq x y z
N LYS A 1 11.65 19.82 7.02
CA LYS A 1 10.61 18.78 7.09
C LYS A 1 11.29 17.47 6.74
N GLU A 2 11.19 16.43 7.55
CA GLU A 2 11.68 15.10 7.17
C GLU A 2 10.71 14.49 6.16
N GLU A 3 11.24 14.07 5.01
CA GLU A 3 10.46 13.46 3.94
C GLU A 3 9.90 12.10 4.39
N GLY A 4 8.60 11.90 4.18
CA GLY A 4 7.91 10.66 4.49
C GLY A 4 7.25 10.05 3.27
N TRP A 5 7.21 8.72 3.28
CA TRP A 5 6.53 7.92 2.28
C TRP A 5 5.46 7.06 2.94
N TYR A 6 4.31 6.95 2.28
CA TYR A 6 3.24 6.03 2.67
C TYR A 6 3.26 4.82 1.75
N VAL A 7 3.34 3.64 2.34
CA VAL A 7 3.03 2.38 1.66
C VAL A 7 1.61 2.00 2.03
N VAL A 8 0.73 1.99 1.03
CA VAL A 8 -0.70 1.70 1.15
C VAL A 8 -0.99 0.42 0.41
N VAL A 9 -1.78 -0.47 0.99
CA VAL A 9 -2.30 -1.65 0.31
C VAL A 9 -3.81 -1.63 0.43
N GLY A 10 -4.51 -1.77 -0.69
CA GLY A 10 -5.97 -1.77 -0.74
C GLY A 10 -6.55 -2.73 -1.76
N ASP A 11 -7.84 -3.01 -1.61
CA ASP A 11 -8.63 -3.71 -2.63
C ASP A 11 -9.31 -2.65 -3.52
N SER A 12 -8.83 -2.55 -4.76
CA SER A 12 -9.38 -1.60 -5.77
C SER A 12 -10.86 -1.85 -6.09
N THR A 13 -11.36 -3.07 -5.86
CA THR A 13 -12.73 -3.50 -6.20
C THR A 13 -13.71 -2.97 -5.16
N THR A 14 -13.40 -3.19 -3.88
CA THR A 14 -14.23 -2.75 -2.75
C THR A 14 -13.89 -1.34 -2.28
N ARG A 15 -12.77 -0.77 -2.77
CA ARG A 15 -12.18 0.49 -2.30
C ARG A 15 -11.80 0.44 -0.82
N GLU A 16 -11.47 -0.74 -0.33
CA GLU A 16 -11.08 -0.96 1.05
C GLU A 16 -9.58 -0.74 1.26
N LEU A 17 -9.23 -0.06 2.35
CA LEU A 17 -7.85 0.04 2.83
C LEU A 17 -7.52 -1.19 3.68
N LEU A 18 -6.60 -2.02 3.20
CA LEU A 18 -6.21 -3.27 3.85
C LEU A 18 -5.05 -3.07 4.83
N ALA A 19 -4.06 -2.25 4.45
CA ALA A 19 -2.94 -1.90 5.31
C ALA A 19 -2.31 -0.55 4.93
N LEU A 20 -1.72 0.12 5.93
CA LEU A 20 -1.03 1.39 5.77
C LEU A 20 0.20 1.43 6.67
N LYS A 21 1.34 1.87 6.15
CA LYS A 21 2.51 2.22 6.97
C LYS A 21 3.22 3.43 6.41
N ARG A 22 3.58 4.37 7.30
CA ARG A 22 4.49 5.47 7.01
C ARG A 22 5.94 5.04 7.26
N MET A 23 6.85 5.46 6.39
CA MET A 23 8.29 5.28 6.52
C MET A 23 9.02 6.59 6.20
N GLY A 24 10.20 6.78 6.80
CA GLY A 24 11.10 7.87 6.40
C GLY A 24 11.82 7.54 5.09
N LEU A 25 12.43 8.55 4.47
CA LEU A 25 13.31 8.35 3.33
C LEU A 25 14.65 7.75 3.79
N GLU A 26 14.89 6.49 3.43
CA GLU A 26 16.18 5.81 3.58
C GLU A 26 16.73 5.48 2.20
N VAL A 27 18.07 5.42 2.06
CA VAL A 27 18.71 5.02 0.78
C VAL A 27 18.21 3.66 0.30
N ARG A 28 17.88 2.76 1.24
CA ARG A 28 17.17 1.49 1.02
C ARG A 28 16.33 1.18 2.24
N GLY A 29 15.01 1.33 2.13
CA GLY A 29 14.07 0.94 3.17
C GLY A 29 13.37 -0.38 2.87
N SER A 30 12.92 -1.07 3.92
CA SER A 30 12.02 -2.23 3.77
C SER A 30 10.82 -2.08 4.70
N VAL A 31 9.64 -2.41 4.18
CA VAL A 31 8.38 -2.37 4.91
C VAL A 31 7.71 -3.73 4.84
N ARG A 32 7.34 -4.25 6.01
CA ARG A 32 6.51 -5.44 6.13
C ARG A 32 5.11 -5.02 6.55
N LEU A 33 4.11 -5.46 5.79
CA LEU A 33 2.69 -5.30 6.08
C LEU A 33 2.06 -6.68 6.23
N ARG A 34 1.02 -6.77 7.04
CA ARG A 34 0.17 -7.95 7.16
C ARG A 34 -1.19 -7.61 6.59
N LEU A 35 -1.69 -8.47 5.74
CA LEU A 35 -3.00 -8.32 5.08
C LEU A 35 -3.97 -9.36 5.66
N PRO A 36 -5.27 -9.04 5.76
CA PRO A 36 -6.27 -10.05 6.02
C PRO A 36 -6.40 -11.01 4.83
N THR A 37 -6.88 -12.23 5.04
CA THR A 37 -7.12 -13.18 3.95
C THR A 37 -8.36 -12.81 3.11
N HIS A 38 -9.31 -12.13 3.73
CA HIS A 38 -10.59 -11.74 3.12
C HIS A 38 -10.76 -10.22 3.22
N ASN A 39 -11.46 -9.63 2.24
CA ASN A 39 -11.91 -8.23 2.32
C ASN A 39 -13.14 -8.09 3.24
N GLY A 40 -13.61 -6.87 3.45
CA GLY A 40 -14.76 -6.54 4.28
C GLY A 40 -16.08 -7.16 3.81
N ALA A 41 -16.15 -7.67 2.57
CA ALA A 41 -17.29 -8.41 2.03
C ALA A 41 -17.16 -9.94 2.21
N GLY A 42 -16.10 -10.41 2.89
CA GLY A 42 -15.83 -11.85 3.11
C GLY A 42 -15.21 -12.57 1.91
N VAL A 43 -14.90 -11.85 0.82
CA VAL A 43 -14.29 -12.44 -0.39
C VAL A 43 -12.78 -12.56 -0.19
N THR A 44 -12.22 -13.72 -0.54
CA THR A 44 -10.77 -13.94 -0.50
C THR A 44 -10.04 -12.95 -1.40
N LEU A 45 -9.00 -12.30 -0.86
CA LEU A 45 -8.15 -11.40 -1.63
C LEU A 45 -7.36 -12.19 -2.68
N ARG A 46 -7.60 -11.88 -3.95
CA ARG A 46 -6.85 -12.44 -5.10
C ARG A 46 -5.96 -11.41 -5.78
N ARG A 47 -6.23 -10.14 -5.55
CA ARG A 47 -5.47 -9.02 -6.11
C ARG A 47 -5.53 -7.85 -5.15
N VAL A 48 -4.42 -7.15 -5.01
CA VAL A 48 -4.31 -5.93 -4.20
C VAL A 48 -3.59 -4.85 -4.99
N ALA A 49 -4.00 -3.60 -4.78
CA ALA A 49 -3.29 -2.44 -5.29
C ALA A 49 -2.36 -1.92 -4.19
N VAL A 50 -1.08 -1.76 -4.53
CA VAL A 50 -0.05 -1.19 -3.65
C VAL A 50 0.28 0.21 -4.15
N TYR A 51 0.18 1.19 -3.26
CA TYR A 51 0.55 2.57 -3.53
C TYR A 51 1.75 2.96 -2.68
N VAL A 52 2.73 3.62 -3.30
CA VAL A 52 3.86 4.24 -2.61
C VAL A 52 3.76 5.74 -2.89
N MET A 53 3.38 6.51 -1.88
CA MET A 53 3.04 7.93 -2.05
C MET A 53 3.96 8.83 -1.22
N SER A 54 4.40 9.94 -1.82
CA SER A 54 5.23 10.94 -1.13
C SER A 54 4.34 11.93 -0.37
N ASP A 55 4.72 12.28 0.86
CA ASP A 55 4.05 13.33 1.64
C ASP A 55 4.54 14.76 1.32
N SER A 56 5.48 14.89 0.39
CA SER A 56 6.24 16.11 0.14
C SER A 56 6.42 16.48 -1.33
N TYR A 57 6.30 15.51 -2.25
CA TYR A 57 6.50 15.76 -3.68
C TYR A 57 5.35 15.21 -4.53
N LEU A 58 4.87 16.00 -5.48
CA LEU A 58 3.88 15.57 -6.45
C LEU A 58 4.55 14.83 -7.61
N GLY A 59 3.86 13.84 -8.16
CA GLY A 59 4.31 13.10 -9.35
C GLY A 59 5.31 11.97 -9.08
N LEU A 60 5.65 11.71 -7.81
CA LEU A 60 6.49 10.57 -7.41
C LEU A 60 5.69 9.36 -6.92
N ASP A 61 4.37 9.47 -6.88
CA ASP A 61 3.49 8.40 -6.43
C ASP A 61 3.52 7.23 -7.42
N GLN A 62 3.62 6.02 -6.89
CA GLN A 62 3.66 4.78 -7.68
C GLN A 62 2.49 3.89 -7.30
N GLN A 63 1.94 3.19 -8.29
CA GLN A 63 0.87 2.21 -8.12
C GLN A 63 1.26 0.89 -8.78
N TYR A 64 1.05 -0.21 -8.06
CA TYR A 64 1.31 -1.57 -8.52
C TYR A 64 0.11 -2.47 -8.23
N ASP A 65 -0.34 -3.22 -9.23
CA ASP A 65 -1.34 -4.27 -9.03
C ASP A 65 -0.63 -5.63 -8.85
N ILE A 66 -0.86 -6.26 -7.69
CA ILE A 66 -0.24 -7.53 -7.32
C ILE A 66 -1.33 -8.60 -7.22
N VAL A 67 -1.12 -9.72 -7.91
CA VAL A 67 -1.96 -10.93 -7.80
C VAL A 67 -1.42 -11.78 -6.64
N LEU A 68 -2.33 -12.28 -5.80
CA LEU A 68 -2.04 -13.16 -4.67
C LEU A 68 -2.44 -14.60 -5.04
N ASP A 69 -1.52 -15.54 -4.84
CA ASP A 69 -1.76 -16.99 -5.07
C ASP A 69 -2.65 -17.61 -3.98
#